data_AF-A0A8S1B6H4-F1
#
_entry.id   AF-A0A8S1B6H4-F1
#
_cell.length_a   1.000
_cell.length_b   1.000
_cell.length_c   1.000
_cell.angle_alpha   90.00
_cell.angle_beta   90.00
_cell.angle_gamma   90.00
#
_symmetry.space_group_name_H-M   'P 1'
#
loop_
_entity.id
_entity.type
_entity.pdbx_description
1 polymer ?
#
loop_
_entity_poly.entity_id
_entity_poly.type
_entity_poly.pdbx_seq_one_letter_code
_entity_poly.pdbx_strand_id
1 'polypeptide(L)'
;MLQRVIETTTTTIPRTIIVKLATPLLRDTFLAKVKRFNKANPNDKINTNHIGIGGTKMPVYVLEHLSPTNKKVHAAARQRKPDKELKFVWIKQG
;
A
#
# COMPACT_ATOMS: atom_id res chain seq x y z
N MET A 1 3.06 34.68 -8.01
CA MET A 1 2.44 33.40 -8.42
C MET A 1 3.56 32.38 -8.54
N LEU A 2 3.80 31.56 -7.51
CA LEU A 2 4.92 30.61 -7.49
C LEU A 2 4.54 29.37 -8.30
N GLN A 3 5.12 29.25 -9.49
CA GLN A 3 5.00 28.06 -10.34
C GLN A 3 5.75 26.91 -9.65
N ARG A 4 5.04 25.87 -9.22
CA ARG A 4 5.66 24.62 -8.80
C ARG A 4 6.31 23.97 -10.02
N VAL A 5 7.64 24.00 -10.07
CA VAL A 5 8.42 23.19 -11.02
C VAL A 5 8.31 21.73 -10.59
N ILE A 6 7.73 20.89 -11.45
CA ILE A 6 7.68 19.45 -11.24
C ILE A 6 8.95 18.89 -11.90
N GLU A 7 9.97 18.56 -11.11
CA GLU A 7 11.11 17.79 -11.62
C GLU A 7 10.62 16.41 -12.07
N THR A 8 10.67 16.16 -13.37
CA THR A 8 10.32 14.87 -13.96
C THR A 8 11.55 13.97 -13.89
N THR A 9 11.70 13.26 -12.77
CA THR A 9 12.66 12.15 -12.68
C THR A 9 12.32 11.12 -13.76
N THR A 10 13.29 10.81 -14.63
CA THR A 10 13.17 9.96 -15.83
C THR A 10 13.09 8.46 -15.49
N THR A 11 12.40 8.10 -14.41
CA THR A 11 12.26 6.70 -14.00
C THR A 11 11.05 6.08 -14.70
N THR A 12 11.25 4.93 -15.34
CA THR A 12 10.17 4.13 -15.94
C THR A 12 9.21 3.53 -14.89
N ILE A 13 9.57 3.60 -13.61
CA ILE A 13 8.76 3.12 -12.49
C ILE A 13 7.76 4.21 -12.08
N PRO A 14 6.45 3.93 -12.09
CA PRO A 14 5.44 4.88 -11.66
C PRO A 14 5.61 5.27 -10.19
N ARG A 15 5.44 6.56 -9.88
CA ARG A 15 5.45 7.04 -8.49
C ARG A 15 4.25 6.47 -7.71
N THR A 16 4.47 6.18 -6.43
CA THR A 16 3.39 5.74 -5.53
C THR A 16 2.38 6.86 -5.33
N ILE A 17 1.09 6.52 -5.45
CA ILE A 17 -0.01 7.43 -5.17
C ILE A 17 -0.36 7.34 -3.68
N ILE A 18 -0.35 8.48 -2.99
CA ILE A 18 -0.76 8.57 -1.58
C ILE A 18 -2.17 9.17 -1.54
N VAL A 19 -3.10 8.46 -0.93
CA VAL A 19 -4.50 8.88 -0.79
C VAL A 19 -4.85 9.06 0.68
N LYS A 20 -5.40 10.23 1.03
CA LYS A 20 -5.99 10.48 2.34
C LYS A 20 -7.50 10.28 2.25
N LEU A 21 -8.01 9.28 2.96
CA LEU A 21 -9.44 9.00 3.04
C LEU A 21 -10.08 9.79 4.19
N ALA A 22 -11.38 10.05 4.09
CA ALA A 22 -12.11 10.88 5.03
C ALA A 22 -12.09 10.32 6.47
N THR A 23 -12.18 8.99 6.61
CA THR A 23 -12.22 8.31 7.91
C THR A 23 -11.40 7.02 7.93
N PRO A 24 -10.92 6.56 9.11
CA PRO A 24 -10.27 5.26 9.25
C PRO A 24 -11.17 4.10 8.82
N LEU A 25 -12.47 4.17 9.10
CA LEU A 25 -13.43 3.15 8.69
C LEU A 25 -13.48 2.98 7.15
N LEU A 26 -13.45 4.08 6.41
CA LEU A 26 -13.44 4.03 4.94
C LEU A 26 -12.16 3.39 4.42
N ARG A 27 -11.00 3.70 5.04
CA ARG A 27 -9.72 3.07 4.74
C ARG A 27 -9.76 1.56 4.96
N ASP A 28 -10.23 1.13 6.12
CA ASP A 28 -10.23 -0.29 6.49
C ASP A 28 -11.20 -1.07 5.59
N THR A 29 -12.37 -0.48 5.31
CA THR A 29 -13.35 -1.03 4.36
C THR A 29 -12.75 -1.16 2.96
N PHE A 30 -12.01 -0.14 2.50
CA PHE A 30 -11.35 -0.16 1.20
C PHE A 30 -10.33 -1.30 1.11
N LEU A 31 -9.42 -1.40 2.11
CA LEU A 31 -8.42 -2.47 2.17
C LEU A 31 -9.06 -3.86 2.24
N ALA A 32 -10.13 -4.03 3.02
CA ALA A 32 -10.87 -5.29 3.11
C ALA A 32 -11.50 -5.68 1.76
N LYS A 33 -12.09 -4.73 1.03
CA LYS A 33 -12.67 -4.97 -0.30
C LYS A 33 -11.59 -5.36 -1.32
N VAL A 34 -10.43 -4.69 -1.31
CA VAL A 34 -9.30 -5.06 -2.16
C VAL A 34 -8.84 -6.49 -1.88
N LYS A 35 -8.66 -6.86 -0.60
CA LYS A 35 -8.29 -8.23 -0.22
C LYS A 35 -9.33 -9.26 -0.67
N ARG A 36 -10.63 -8.96 -0.48
CA ARG A 36 -11.73 -9.83 -0.93
C ARG A 36 -11.72 -10.01 -2.45
N PHE A 37 -11.56 -8.92 -3.20
CA PHE A 37 -11.49 -8.95 -4.66
C PHE A 37 -10.32 -9.83 -5.14
N ASN A 38 -9.12 -9.63 -4.58
CA ASN A 38 -7.94 -10.42 -4.95
C ASN A 38 -8.07 -11.91 -4.59
N LYS A 39 -8.79 -12.24 -3.50
CA LYS A 39 -9.06 -13.63 -3.11
C LYS A 39 -10.07 -14.29 -4.06
N ALA A 40 -11.08 -13.55 -4.52
CA ALA A 40 -12.06 -14.03 -5.49
C ALA A 40 -11.46 -14.17 -6.90
N ASN A 41 -10.45 -13.37 -7.24
CA ASN A 41 -9.81 -13.33 -8.55
C ASN A 41 -8.30 -13.64 -8.44
N PRO A 42 -7.89 -14.89 -8.12
CA PRO A 42 -6.50 -15.22 -7.87
C PRO A 42 -5.58 -15.00 -9.09
N ASN A 43 -6.11 -15.23 -10.30
CA ASN A 43 -5.42 -15.06 -11.58
C ASN A 43 -5.62 -13.66 -12.18
N ASP A 44 -6.49 -12.84 -11.59
CA ASP A 44 -6.80 -11.49 -12.07
C ASP A 44 -7.01 -10.49 -10.92
N LYS A 45 -5.96 -10.31 -10.12
CA LYS A 45 -5.93 -9.35 -9.01
C LYS A 45 -6.05 -7.91 -9.53
N ILE A 46 -6.33 -6.95 -8.65
CA ILE A 46 -6.42 -5.52 -9.01
C ILE A 46 -5.20 -5.10 -9.85
N ASN A 47 -5.50 -4.43 -10.96
CA ASN A 47 -4.53 -4.00 -11.96
C ASN A 47 -5.04 -2.72 -12.65
N THR A 48 -4.23 -2.15 -13.54
CA THR A 48 -4.51 -0.89 -14.25
C THR A 48 -5.86 -0.89 -14.97
N ASN A 49 -6.24 -2.01 -15.60
CA ASN A 49 -7.52 -2.10 -16.34
C ASN A 49 -8.72 -1.96 -15.40
N HIS A 50 -8.65 -2.51 -14.19
CA HIS A 50 -9.72 -2.42 -13.18
C HIS A 50 -9.98 -1.00 -12.67
N ILE A 51 -9.02 -0.08 -12.86
CA ILE A 51 -9.11 1.32 -12.41
C ILE A 51 -9.17 2.30 -13.59
N GLY A 52 -9.49 1.81 -14.79
CA GLY A 52 -9.67 2.64 -15.99
C GLY A 52 -8.38 3.19 -16.59
N ILE A 53 -7.22 2.66 -16.19
CA ILE A 53 -5.94 3.00 -16.82
C ILE A 53 -5.73 2.05 -18.00
N GLY A 54 -5.87 2.59 -19.21
CA GLY A 54 -5.63 1.84 -20.45
C GLY A 54 -4.16 1.49 -20.67
N GLY A 55 -3.89 0.69 -21.71
CA GLY A 55 -2.56 0.22 -22.08
C GLY A 55 -2.24 -1.16 -21.52
N THR A 56 -0.97 -1.42 -21.25
CA THR A 56 -0.51 -2.72 -20.73
C THR A 56 -1.07 -2.97 -19.34
N LYS A 57 -1.65 -4.16 -19.13
CA LYS A 57 -2.16 -4.61 -17.83
C LYS A 57 -1.02 -4.74 -16.83
N MET A 58 -0.99 -3.89 -15.82
CA MET A 58 0.03 -3.88 -14.77
C MET A 58 -0.62 -4.09 -13.39
N PRO A 59 -0.05 -4.94 -12.52
CA PRO A 59 -0.59 -5.17 -11.19
C PRO A 59 -0.53 -3.90 -10.34
N VAL A 60 -1.58 -3.68 -9.54
CA VAL A 60 -1.66 -2.53 -8.63
C VAL A 60 -1.73 -3.04 -7.19
N TYR A 61 -0.78 -2.57 -6.37
CA TYR A 61 -0.69 -2.95 -4.97
C TYR A 61 -1.24 -1.84 -4.08
N VAL A 62 -2.12 -2.23 -3.16
CA VAL A 62 -2.72 -1.32 -2.18
C VAL A 62 -2.22 -1.71 -0.80
N LEU A 63 -1.63 -0.75 -0.10
CA LEU A 63 -1.08 -0.93 1.24
C LEU A 63 -1.41 0.27 2.13
N GLU A 64 -1.49 0.03 3.43
CA GLU A 64 -1.65 1.10 4.42
C GLU A 64 -0.34 1.87 4.59
N HIS A 65 -0.44 3.21 4.66
CA HIS A 65 0.70 4.05 4.96
C HIS A 65 0.90 4.14 6.49
N LEU A 66 1.97 3.52 6.98
CA LEU A 66 2.42 3.67 8.36
C LEU A 66 3.28 4.92 8.55
N SER A 67 3.16 5.57 9.72
CA SER A 67 4.04 6.67 10.11
C SER A 67 5.52 6.20 10.13
N PRO A 68 6.51 7.08 9.89
CA PRO A 68 7.92 6.70 9.92
C PRO A 68 8.33 6.02 11.23
N THR A 69 7.81 6.49 12.36
CA THR A 69 8.02 5.89 13.68
C THR A 69 7.47 4.47 13.75
N ASN A 70 6.23 4.26 13.31
CA ASN A 70 5.60 2.94 13.28
C ASN A 70 6.34 1.96 12.36
N LYS A 71 6.83 2.43 11.21
CA LYS A 71 7.67 1.61 10.31
C LYS A 71 8.94 1.13 11.02
N LYS A 72 9.63 2.02 11.75
CA LYS A 72 10.84 1.68 12.51
C LYS A 72 10.55 0.65 13.60
N VAL A 73 9.48 0.85 14.39
CA VAL A 73 9.07 -0.08 15.44
C VAL A 73 8.72 -1.45 14.86
N HIS A 74 7.93 -1.49 13.78
CA HIS A 74 7.56 -2.74 13.12
C HIS A 74 8.78 -3.47 12.54
N ALA A 75 9.74 -2.75 11.95
CA ALA A 75 10.98 -3.34 11.45
C ALA A 75 11.82 -3.95 12.59
N ALA A 76 12.01 -3.23 13.69
CA ALA A 76 12.75 -3.72 14.86
C ALA A 76 12.05 -4.94 15.50
N ALA A 77 10.72 -4.93 15.60
CA ALA A 77 9.95 -6.05 16.11
C ALA A 77 10.07 -7.30 15.22
N ARG A 78 10.10 -7.13 13.88
CA ARG A 78 10.34 -8.24 12.94
C ARG A 78 11.74 -8.82 13.06
N GLN A 79 12.75 -8.00 13.34
CA GLN A 79 14.13 -8.48 13.54
C GLN A 79 14.26 -9.37 14.79
N ARG A 80 13.53 -9.05 15.87
CA ARG A 80 13.54 -9.83 17.13
C ARG A 80 12.59 -11.02 17.16
N LYS A 81 11.71 -11.13 16.16
CA LYS A 81 10.75 -12.23 16.02
C LYS A 81 11.38 -13.62 16.15
N PRO A 82 12.48 -13.97 15.43
CA PRO A 82 13.12 -15.28 15.56
C PRO A 82 13.65 -15.54 16.97
N ASP A 83 14.28 -14.55 17.61
CA ASP A 83 14.87 -14.67 18.96
C ASP A 83 13.84 -14.97 20.06
N LYS A 84 12.57 -14.66 19.79
CA LYS A 84 11.45 -14.82 20.72
C LYS A 84 10.46 -15.89 20.28
N GLU A 85 10.76 -16.62 19.20
CA GLU A 85 9.90 -17.66 18.62
C GLU A 85 8.46 -17.19 18.36
N LEU A 86 8.27 -15.90 18.11
CA LEU A 86 6.95 -15.32 17.90
C LEU A 86 6.43 -15.67 16.52
N LYS A 87 5.18 -16.13 16.42
CA LYS A 87 4.58 -16.45 15.12
C LYS A 87 4.15 -15.20 14.34
N PHE A 88 3.73 -14.15 15.02
CA PHE A 88 3.17 -12.94 14.41
C PHE A 88 3.71 -11.67 15.07
N VAL A 89 3.75 -10.58 14.29
CA VAL A 89 4.14 -9.23 14.72
C VAL A 89 3.12 -8.27 14.10
N TRP A 90 2.54 -7.39 14.90
CA TRP A 90 1.63 -6.33 14.47
C TRP A 90 1.89 -5.07 15.30
N ILE A 91 1.41 -3.92 14.85
CA ILE A 91 1.51 -2.67 15.60
C ILE A 91 0.13 -2.01 15.74
N LYS A 92 -0.05 -1.15 16.73
CA LYS A 92 -1.29 -0.38 16.84
C LYS A 92 -1.36 0.60 15.66
N GLN A 93 -2.49 0.60 14.95
CA GLN A 93 -2.66 1.35 13.69
C GLN A 93 -1.69 0.90 12.58
N GLY A 94 -1.48 -0.43 12.51
CA GLY A 94 -0.77 -1.15 11.44
C GLY A 94 -0.90 -2.67 11.56
#